data_AF-A0AAE7A3S9-F1
#
_entry.id   AF-A0AAE7A3S9-F1
#
_cell.length_a   1.000
_cell.length_b   1.000
_cell.length_c   1.000
_cell.angle_alpha   90.00
_cell.angle_beta   90.00
_cell.angle_gamma   90.00
#
_symmetry.space_group_name_H-M   'P 1'
#
loop_
_entity.id
_entity.type
_entity.pdbx_description
1 polymer ?
#
loop_
_entity_poly.entity_id
_entity_poly.type
_entity_poly.pdbx_seq_one_letter_code
_entity_poly.pdbx_strand_id
1 'polypeptide(L)'
;MNPEVENKIVGLRQQLDEADMFLGEPARDEDIIGLVSEAKDTLFQSVPEQYLEFLKAHDGLVYSGVFIYSSRPHKYSDSDGFSHAFIEQKFNFSRS
;
A
#
# COMPACT_ATOMS: atom_id res chain seq x y z
N MET A 1 5.56 -5.63 12.35
CA MET A 1 4.32 -6.25 11.82
C MET A 1 3.98 -7.45 12.68
N ASN A 2 2.71 -7.78 12.85
CA ASN A 2 2.31 -9.00 13.57
C ASN A 2 2.77 -10.25 12.76
N PRO A 3 3.57 -11.18 13.33
CA PRO A 3 4.07 -12.36 12.62
C PRO A 3 2.96 -13.26 12.04
N GLU A 4 1.80 -13.33 12.68
CA GLU A 4 0.66 -14.11 12.16
C GLU A 4 0.09 -13.50 10.88
N VAL A 5 0.08 -12.17 10.78
CA VAL A 5 -0.37 -11.44 9.60
C VAL A 5 0.63 -11.65 8.46
N GLU A 6 1.92 -11.54 8.75
CA GLU A 6 2.99 -11.81 7.78
C GLU A 6 2.92 -13.23 7.22
N ASN A 7 2.80 -14.23 8.09
CA ASN A 7 2.68 -15.62 7.66
C ASN A 7 1.45 -15.87 6.78
N LYS A 8 0.33 -15.19 7.05
CA LYS A 8 -0.86 -15.27 6.19
C LYS A 8 -0.65 -14.63 4.83
N ILE A 9 -0.01 -13.45 4.77
CA ILE A 9 0.29 -12.76 3.50
C ILE A 9 1.22 -13.62 2.64
N VAL A 10 2.29 -14.15 3.24
CA VAL A 10 3.24 -15.02 2.54
C VAL A 10 2.57 -16.32 2.08
N GLY A 11 1.74 -16.93 2.93
CA GLY A 11 0.98 -18.13 2.59
C GLY A 11 0.01 -17.92 1.42
N LEU A 12 -0.69 -16.79 1.38
CA LEU A 12 -1.55 -16.42 0.25
C LEU A 12 -0.73 -16.21 -1.03
N ARG A 13 0.38 -15.48 -0.96
CA ARG A 13 1.23 -15.22 -2.13
C ARG A 13 1.84 -16.47 -2.74
N GLN A 14 2.11 -17.50 -1.93
CA GLN A 14 2.60 -18.80 -2.42
C GLN A 14 1.54 -19.62 -3.15
N GLN A 15 0.26 -19.37 -2.89
CA GLN A 15 -0.86 -20.12 -3.45
C GLN A 15 -1.49 -19.41 -4.66
N LEU A 16 -1.27 -18.10 -4.80
CA LEU A 16 -1.91 -17.24 -5.77
C LEU A 16 -0.89 -16.70 -6.77
N ASP A 17 -1.29 -16.61 -8.04
CA ASP A 17 -0.47 -15.97 -9.06
C ASP A 17 -0.56 -14.44 -8.99
N GLU A 18 0.18 -13.76 -9.86
CA GLU A 18 0.22 -12.28 -9.89
C GLU A 18 -1.10 -11.65 -10.35
N ALA A 19 -1.93 -12.39 -11.06
CA ALA A 19 -3.24 -11.94 -11.50
C ALA A 19 -4.26 -11.95 -10.34
N ASP A 20 -4.13 -12.91 -9.43
CA ASP A 20 -5.00 -13.08 -8.26
C ASP A 20 -4.57 -12.23 -7.05
N MET A 21 -3.27 -11.94 -6.93
CA MET A 21 -2.73 -11.16 -5.81
C MET A 21 -1.56 -10.27 -6.24
N PHE A 22 -1.70 -8.98 -5.96
CA PHE A 22 -0.59 -8.03 -5.96
C PHE A 22 -0.06 -7.86 -4.54
N LEU A 23 1.27 -7.93 -4.40
CA LEU A 23 1.97 -7.59 -3.17
C LEU A 23 3.15 -6.69 -3.53
N GLY A 24 3.11 -5.44 -3.06
CA GLY A 24 4.14 -4.46 -3.39
C GLY A 24 5.48 -4.77 -2.73
N GLU A 25 6.56 -4.42 -3.41
CA GLU A 25 7.91 -4.41 -2.82
C GLU A 25 7.95 -3.50 -1.59
N PRO A 26 8.79 -3.78 -0.58
CA PRO A 26 8.99 -2.91 0.58
C PRO A 26 9.09 -1.41 0.24
N ALA A 27 8.40 -0.57 1.02
CA ALA A 27 8.44 0.87 0.86
C ALA A 27 9.84 1.41 1.18
N ARG A 28 10.27 2.44 0.45
CA ARG A 28 11.53 3.12 0.75
C ARG A 28 11.32 4.09 1.92
N ASP A 29 12.39 4.34 2.67
CA ASP A 29 12.32 5.30 3.79
C ASP A 29 11.84 6.69 3.34
N GLU A 30 12.26 7.13 2.15
CA GLU A 30 11.83 8.38 1.53
C GLU A 30 10.31 8.42 1.25
N ASP A 31 9.73 7.32 0.77
CA ASP A 31 8.28 7.21 0.52
C ASP A 31 7.50 7.22 1.85
N ILE A 32 8.01 6.55 2.88
CA ILE A 32 7.42 6.56 4.23
C ILE A 32 7.45 7.96 4.85
N ILE A 33 8.58 8.67 4.73
CA ILE A 33 8.71 10.05 5.22
C ILE A 33 7.71 10.96 4.50
N GLY A 34 7.59 10.83 3.18
CA GLY A 34 6.62 11.57 2.38
C GLY A 34 5.18 11.34 2.86
N LEU A 35 4.78 10.08 2.99
CA LEU A 35 3.45 9.69 3.47
C LEU A 35 3.15 10.25 4.87
N VAL A 36 4.10 10.14 5.80
CA VAL A 36 3.91 10.62 7.19
C VAL A 36 3.80 12.15 7.23
N SER A 37 4.65 12.86 6.49
CA SER A 37 4.58 14.33 6.40
C SER A 37 3.23 14.74 5.83
N GLU A 38 2.81 14.13 4.73
CA GLU A 38 1.59 14.53 4.04
C GLU A 38 0.31 14.19 4.83
N ALA A 39 0.27 13.04 5.51
CA ALA A 39 -0.81 12.71 6.43
C ALA A 39 -0.91 13.76 7.55
N LYS A 40 0.22 14.20 8.10
CA LYS A 40 0.25 15.24 9.12
C LYS A 40 -0.22 16.59 8.57
N ASP A 41 0.27 16.99 7.40
CA ASP A 41 0.02 18.33 6.86
C ASP A 41 -1.39 18.45 6.23
N THR A 42 -1.92 17.37 5.67
CA THR A 42 -3.18 17.37 4.91
C THR A 42 -4.34 16.78 5.67
N LEU A 43 -4.11 15.78 6.52
CA LEU A 43 -5.17 15.15 7.34
C LEU A 43 -5.13 15.61 8.79
N PHE A 44 -4.06 16.29 9.22
CA PHE A 44 -3.82 16.58 10.64
C PHE A 44 -3.85 15.31 11.50
N GLN A 45 -3.40 14.19 10.92
CA GLN A 45 -3.38 12.86 11.55
C GLN A 45 -1.99 12.25 11.47
N SER A 46 -1.66 11.42 12.46
CA SER A 46 -0.50 10.54 12.43
C SER A 46 -0.84 9.23 11.73
N VAL A 47 0.10 8.69 10.95
CA VAL A 47 -0.08 7.38 10.34
C VAL A 47 0.10 6.28 11.41
N PRO A 48 -0.81 5.30 11.53
CA PRO A 48 -0.68 4.22 12.49
C PRO A 48 0.61 3.42 12.30
N GLU A 49 1.30 3.10 13.39
CA GLU A 49 2.57 2.37 13.35
C GLU A 49 2.42 1.00 12.65
N GLN A 50 1.35 0.26 12.93
CA GLN A 50 1.13 -1.05 12.29
C GLN A 50 0.99 -0.93 10.76
N TYR A 51 0.48 0.19 10.26
CA TYR A 51 0.40 0.42 8.82
C TYR A 51 1.77 0.77 8.23
N LEU A 52 2.58 1.57 8.94
CA LEU A 52 3.97 1.82 8.53
C LEU A 52 4.81 0.54 8.52
N GLU A 53 4.62 -0.32 9.50
CA GLU A 53 5.26 -1.64 9.52
C GLU A 53 4.83 -2.52 8.35
N PHE A 54 3.54 -2.48 7.99
CA PHE A 54 3.04 -3.17 6.81
C PHE A 54 3.72 -2.64 5.55
N LEU A 55 3.73 -1.33 5.31
CA LEU A 55 4.33 -0.75 4.10
C LEU A 55 5.83 -1.03 3.98
N LYS A 56 6.56 -1.05 5.11
CA LYS A 56 7.98 -1.43 5.15
C LYS A 56 8.24 -2.89 4.81
N ALA A 57 7.26 -3.77 4.98
CA ALA A 57 7.36 -5.17 4.57
C ALA A 57 6.80 -5.37 3.15
N HIS A 58 5.66 -4.73 2.85
CA HIS A 58 4.89 -4.86 1.63
C HIS A 58 4.20 -3.52 1.31
N ASP A 59 4.65 -2.81 0.29
CA ASP A 59 4.11 -1.48 -0.04
C ASP A 59 2.84 -1.60 -0.89
N GLY A 60 1.76 -1.98 -0.22
CA GLY A 60 0.44 -2.18 -0.83
C GLY A 60 0.12 -3.64 -1.11
N LEU A 61 -1.17 -3.94 -1.17
CA LEU A 61 -1.70 -5.27 -1.40
C LEU A 61 -3.03 -5.19 -2.15
N VAL A 62 -3.21 -6.05 -3.16
CA VAL A 62 -4.50 -6.27 -3.80
C VAL A 62 -4.81 -7.75 -3.78
N TYR A 63 -5.99 -8.12 -3.30
CA TYR A 63 -6.44 -9.50 -3.30
C TYR A 63 -7.97 -9.55 -3.36
N SER A 64 -8.53 -10.27 -4.35
CA SER A 64 -9.99 -10.49 -4.46
C SER A 64 -10.85 -9.21 -4.35
N GLY A 65 -10.38 -8.10 -4.92
CA GLY A 65 -11.07 -6.81 -4.86
C GLY A 65 -10.88 -6.01 -3.55
N VAL A 66 -10.08 -6.52 -2.60
CA VAL A 66 -9.62 -5.78 -1.42
C VAL A 66 -8.31 -5.08 -1.76
N PHE A 67 -8.24 -3.79 -1.45
CA PHE A 67 -7.07 -2.94 -1.69
C PHE A 67 -6.54 -2.38 -0.38
N ILE A 68 -5.26 -2.61 -0.11
CA ILE A 68 -4.49 -1.88 0.88
C ILE A 68 -3.59 -0.91 0.11
N TYR A 69 -3.76 0.38 0.37
CA TYR A 69 -3.04 1.44 -0.32
C TYR A 69 -1.52 1.33 -0.10
N SER A 70 -0.78 1.83 -1.07
CA SER A 70 0.68 1.93 -1.01
C SER A 70 1.11 3.36 -0.70
N SER A 71 2.36 3.53 -0.26
CA SER A 71 3.00 4.83 -0.07
C SER A 71 3.29 5.54 -1.41
N ARG A 72 3.46 4.78 -2.49
CA ARG A 72 3.68 5.26 -3.86
C ARG A 72 2.92 4.42 -4.90
N PRO A 73 2.72 4.91 -6.13
CA PRO A 73 2.08 4.11 -7.18
C PRO A 73 3.00 2.95 -7.60
N HIS A 74 2.48 1.72 -7.63
CA HIS A 74 3.16 0.56 -8.23
C HIS A 74 2.49 0.17 -9.52
N LYS A 75 3.25 -0.19 -10.56
CA LYS A 75 2.64 -0.71 -11.79
C LYS A 75 2.17 -2.15 -11.56
N TYR A 76 0.92 -2.47 -11.88
CA TYR A 76 0.49 -3.86 -11.90
C TYR A 76 1.16 -4.60 -13.06
N SER A 77 1.66 -5.82 -12.85
CA SER A 77 2.36 -6.60 -13.89
C SER A 77 1.48 -6.86 -15.11
N ASP A 78 0.18 -7.08 -14.89
CA ASP A 78 -0.77 -7.51 -15.92
C ASP A 78 -1.68 -6.39 -16.46
N SER A 79 -1.42 -5.12 -16.11
CA SER A 79 -2.21 -4.01 -16.64
C SER A 79 -1.42 -2.71 -16.81
N ASP A 80 -1.98 -1.78 -17.59
CA ASP A 80 -1.50 -0.40 -17.63
C ASP A 80 -1.91 0.41 -16.39
N GLY A 81 -2.57 -0.21 -15.41
CA GLY A 81 -3.00 0.40 -14.16
C GLY A 81 -1.90 0.41 -13.08
N PHE A 82 -2.07 1.32 -12.12
CA PHE A 82 -1.19 1.44 -10.95
C PHE A 82 -1.93 1.11 -9.65
N SER A 83 -1.22 0.51 -8.69
CA SER A 83 -1.63 0.46 -7.28
C SER A 83 -1.90 1.87 -6.82
N HIS A 84 -3.01 2.03 -6.14
CA HIS A 84 -3.47 3.34 -5.74
C HIS A 84 -2.54 3.84 -4.63
N ALA A 85 -1.85 4.95 -4.87
CA ALA A 85 -1.16 5.67 -3.82
C ALA A 85 -2.19 6.41 -2.97
N PHE A 86 -2.03 6.37 -1.65
CA PHE A 86 -2.90 7.09 -0.71
C PHE A 86 -3.04 8.59 -1.06
N ILE A 87 -2.00 9.15 -1.69
CA ILE A 87 -1.85 10.58 -1.99
C ILE A 87 -2.64 11.01 -3.25
N GLU A 88 -2.73 10.16 -4.28
CA GLU A 88 -3.33 10.56 -5.56
C GLU A 88 -4.87 10.67 -5.51
N GLN A 89 -5.54 9.94 -4.62
CA GLN A 89 -7.01 10.02 -4.51
C GLN A 89 -7.51 11.34 -3.92
N LYS A 90 -6.69 12.08 -3.17
CA LYS A 90 -7.11 13.35 -2.56
C LYS A 90 -7.34 14.48 -3.56
N PHE A 91 -6.65 14.47 -4.71
CA PHE A 91 -6.87 15.50 -5.74
C PHE A 91 -8.11 15.25 -6.59
N ASN A 92 -8.61 14.01 -6.66
CA ASN A 92 -9.76 13.67 -7.49
C ASN A 92 -11.10 13.83 -6.75
N PHE A 93 -11.13 13.77 -5.42
CA PHE A 93 -12.37 13.98 -4.64
C PHE A 93 -12.66 15.45 -4.28
N SER A 94 -11.72 16.38 -4.51
CA SER A 94 -11.94 17.81 -4.24
C SER A 94 -12.37 18.62 -5.48
N ARG A 95 -12.74 17.94 -6.58
CA ARG A 95 -13.13 18.57 -7.86
C ARG A 95 -14.49 18.09 -8.41
N SER A 96 -15.40 17.65 -7.54
CA SER A 96 -16.81 17.40 -7.88
C SER A 96 -17.73 18.35 -7.13
#